data_AF-A0A3P9P066-F1
#
_entry.id   AF-A0A3P9P066-F1
#
_cell.length_a   1.000
_cell.length_b   1.000
_cell.length_c   1.000
_cell.angle_alpha   90.00
_cell.angle_beta   90.00
_cell.angle_gamma   90.00
#
_symmetry.space_group_name_H-M   'P 1'
#
loop_
_entity.id
_entity.type
_entity.pdbx_description
1 polymer ?
#
loop_
_entity_poly.entity_id
_entity_poly.type
_entity_poly.pdbx_seq_one_letter_code
_entity_poly.pdbx_strand_id
1 'polypeptide(L)'
;LCSGVSAMVMYEDESVEVHYRHGAHLQLSPCGSEFVLVKATDPHGHPLQPTERVRQRTRFTISAYKALMATALAFRNKYASRPYLPGEFISADNRKPFHSIDCSVKWPEWSSYKPEFGPGGDIVVRSEEGRAMLTLSPSGEEFSVEFTCNLSQPQHQTVCSLNKTDGSLKSQQQANSQNDQRHLLGKESTNTNSFSSHLSNTTHQQHHSCFAVDPTWAYPLSLARHHWTSRLSNSEDTKSEEPSKSRQADDEMNISDKNDKDRNSQLPEALPLTCPSPHWHRYSLLEEEMSDLPTELVKILWCQGVTYRILSGEIPVVEVSPGDGSVIRSSGVLNSYFTHHKPRLHSEEGRETTYHLSSLPPGTPGQLYPVGSIVSRASR
;
A
#
# COMPACT_ATOMS: atom_id res chain seq x y z
N LEU A 1 -0.69 13.75 -7.25
CA LEU A 1 -0.11 14.11 -5.93
C LEU A 1 -0.28 15.60 -5.71
N CYS A 2 -0.79 15.98 -4.53
CA CYS A 2 -1.43 17.27 -4.25
C CYS A 2 -0.50 18.49 -4.26
N SER A 3 -1.03 19.60 -4.77
CA SER A 3 -0.49 20.95 -4.55
C SER A 3 -0.36 21.21 -3.04
N GLY A 4 0.79 21.73 -2.62
CA GLY A 4 1.02 22.17 -1.23
C GLY A 4 1.65 21.16 -0.29
N VAL A 5 1.81 19.88 -0.65
CA VAL A 5 2.60 18.92 0.14
C VAL A 5 4.10 19.10 -0.12
N SER A 6 4.91 19.03 0.93
CA SER A 6 6.39 19.09 0.86
C SER A 6 7.03 17.71 0.99
N ALA A 7 6.57 16.91 1.96
CA ALA A 7 7.01 15.54 2.20
C ALA A 7 5.90 14.72 2.87
N MET A 8 5.97 13.41 2.72
CA MET A 8 5.17 12.43 3.46
C MET A 8 6.10 11.33 3.97
N VAL A 9 5.93 10.93 5.23
CA VAL A 9 6.72 9.89 5.87
C VAL A 9 5.75 8.83 6.37
N MET A 10 6.07 7.56 6.15
CA MET A 10 5.40 6.43 6.77
C MET A 10 6.43 5.69 7.60
N TYR A 11 6.12 5.42 8.86
CA TYR A 11 6.98 4.67 9.77
C TYR A 11 6.66 3.17 9.72
N GLU A 12 7.51 2.34 10.33
CA GLU A 12 7.33 0.88 10.35
C GLU A 12 6.00 0.44 11.00
N ASP A 13 5.49 1.21 11.95
CA ASP A 13 4.17 0.97 12.58
C ASP A 13 2.98 1.39 11.68
N GLU A 14 3.24 1.85 10.46
CA GLU A 14 2.27 2.36 9.49
C GLU A 14 1.59 3.69 9.85
N SER A 15 2.08 4.39 10.88
CA SER A 15 1.72 5.78 11.10
C SER A 15 2.28 6.65 9.97
N VAL A 16 1.58 7.74 9.65
CA VAL A 16 1.95 8.62 8.55
C VAL A 16 2.04 10.06 9.03
N GLU A 17 3.11 10.73 8.63
CA GLU A 17 3.30 12.16 8.79
C GLU A 17 3.29 12.85 7.42
N VAL A 18 2.55 13.96 7.31
CA VAL A 18 2.47 14.76 6.10
C VAL A 18 2.87 16.19 6.43
N HIS A 19 3.92 16.69 5.77
CA HIS A 19 4.37 18.07 5.92
C HIS A 19 3.89 18.91 4.75
N TYR A 20 3.25 20.03 5.05
CA TYR A 20 2.77 20.97 4.04
C TYR A 20 3.70 22.17 3.91
N ARG A 21 3.79 22.74 2.70
CA ARG A 21 4.66 23.89 2.39
C ARG A 21 4.32 25.14 3.19
N HIS A 22 3.09 25.27 3.63
CA HIS A 22 2.63 26.37 4.48
C HIS A 22 2.94 26.15 5.96
N GLY A 23 3.72 25.13 6.34
CA GLY A 23 4.20 24.90 7.70
C GLY A 23 3.28 24.06 8.60
N ALA A 24 2.08 23.70 8.15
CA ALA A 24 1.26 22.74 8.88
C ALA A 24 1.81 21.32 8.70
N HIS A 25 1.50 20.44 9.64
CA HIS A 25 1.75 19.00 9.48
C HIS A 25 0.59 18.18 10.04
N LEU A 26 0.40 16.99 9.47
CA LEU A 26 -0.66 16.06 9.82
C LEU A 26 -0.04 14.72 10.20
N GLN A 27 -0.44 14.19 11.34
CA GLN A 27 -0.11 12.85 11.82
C GLN A 27 -1.34 11.96 11.76
N LEU A 28 -1.23 10.84 11.07
CA LEU A 28 -2.26 9.82 10.91
C LEU A 28 -1.83 8.57 11.69
N SER A 29 -2.74 8.04 12.50
CA SER A 29 -2.46 6.89 13.35
C SER A 29 -2.11 5.64 12.52
N PRO A 30 -1.38 4.67 13.09
CA PRO A 30 -1.08 3.37 12.48
C PRO A 30 -2.25 2.71 11.76
N CYS A 31 -3.43 2.70 12.38
CA CYS A 31 -4.64 2.09 11.82
C CYS A 31 -5.43 2.99 10.86
N GLY A 32 -5.00 4.23 10.63
CA GLY A 32 -5.70 5.23 9.82
C GLY A 32 -6.98 5.82 10.42
N SER A 33 -7.43 5.37 11.59
CA SER A 33 -8.74 5.75 12.14
C SER A 33 -8.77 7.08 12.89
N GLU A 34 -7.61 7.61 13.28
CA GLU A 34 -7.48 8.90 13.95
C GLU A 34 -6.34 9.73 13.37
N PHE A 35 -6.45 11.05 13.50
CA PHE A 35 -5.38 11.97 13.09
C PHE A 35 -5.27 13.18 14.02
N VAL A 36 -4.10 13.80 13.98
CA VAL A 36 -3.81 15.11 14.55
C VAL A 36 -3.30 16.03 13.44
N LEU A 37 -3.94 17.18 13.27
CA LEU A 37 -3.47 18.26 12.41
C LEU A 37 -2.90 19.37 13.30
N VAL A 38 -1.66 19.74 13.07
CA VAL A 38 -1.01 20.89 13.71
C VAL A 38 -0.92 22.00 12.66
N LYS A 39 -1.57 23.13 12.93
CA LYS A 39 -1.56 24.27 12.00
C LYS A 39 -0.21 24.98 12.03
N ALA A 40 0.06 25.74 10.99
CA ALA A 40 1.25 26.58 10.93
C ALA A 40 1.23 27.61 12.06
N THR A 41 2.38 27.86 12.66
CA THR A 41 2.55 28.94 13.65
C THR A 41 2.32 30.28 12.96
N ASP A 42 1.53 31.15 13.58
CA ASP A 42 1.33 32.52 13.09
C ASP A 42 2.66 33.29 13.21
N PRO A 43 3.26 33.77 12.11
CA PRO A 43 4.50 34.56 12.15
C PRO A 43 4.37 35.85 12.96
N HIS A 44 3.14 36.36 13.13
CA HIS A 44 2.83 37.54 13.91
C HIS A 44 2.25 37.21 15.30
N GLY A 45 2.11 35.92 15.62
CA GLY A 45 1.63 35.44 16.90
C GLY A 45 2.67 35.61 18.01
N HIS A 46 2.19 35.65 19.25
CA HIS A 46 3.09 35.72 20.41
C HIS A 46 3.91 34.42 20.51
N PRO A 47 5.22 34.45 20.82
CA PRO A 47 6.08 33.24 20.88
C PRO A 47 5.59 32.14 21.84
N LEU A 48 4.83 32.51 22.88
CA LEU A 48 4.21 31.58 23.83
C LEU A 48 2.80 31.12 23.43
N GLN A 49 2.29 31.54 22.27
CA GLN A 49 0.97 31.14 21.82
C GLN A 49 1.02 29.65 21.43
N PRO A 50 0.21 28.79 22.07
CA PRO A 50 0.20 27.38 21.75
C PRO A 50 -0.21 27.18 20.30
N THR A 51 0.51 26.29 19.60
CA THR A 51 0.20 25.97 18.22
C THR A 51 -1.19 25.35 18.15
N GLU A 52 -2.03 25.80 17.22
CA GLU A 52 -3.40 25.26 17.10
C GLU A 52 -3.35 23.81 16.62
N ARG A 53 -3.99 22.91 17.37
CA ARG A 53 -4.05 21.47 17.08
C ARG A 53 -5.49 21.00 16.99
N VAL A 54 -5.74 20.12 16.02
CA VAL A 54 -7.04 19.46 15.85
C VAL A 54 -6.81 17.96 15.89
N ARG A 55 -7.43 17.27 16.86
CA ARG A 55 -7.48 15.81 16.92
C ARG A 55 -8.88 15.33 16.59
N GLN A 56 -9.02 14.45 15.61
CA GLN A 56 -10.31 13.91 15.18
C GLN A 56 -10.19 12.45 14.73
N ARG A 57 -11.31 11.74 14.77
CA ARG A 57 -11.43 10.46 14.07
C ARG A 57 -11.54 10.71 12.58
N THR A 58 -10.79 9.96 11.79
CA THR A 58 -10.69 10.12 10.34
C THR A 58 -12.05 10.11 9.66
N ARG A 59 -12.95 9.20 10.04
CA ARG A 59 -14.30 9.10 9.45
C ARG A 59 -15.19 10.34 9.68
N PHE A 60 -14.88 11.15 10.69
CA PHE A 60 -15.62 12.37 11.04
C PHE A 60 -14.86 13.64 10.62
N THR A 61 -13.89 13.51 9.72
CA THR A 61 -13.16 14.65 9.18
C THR A 61 -14.13 15.64 8.54
N ILE A 62 -14.06 16.89 8.99
CA ILE A 62 -14.86 17.98 8.42
C ILE A 62 -14.37 18.36 7.01
N SER A 63 -15.23 19.01 6.23
CA SER A 63 -14.94 19.42 4.85
C SER A 63 -13.61 20.19 4.70
N ALA A 64 -13.28 21.04 5.67
CA ALA A 64 -12.05 21.84 5.69
C ALA A 64 -10.76 21.01 5.61
N TYR A 65 -10.77 19.78 6.15
CA TYR A 65 -9.57 18.91 6.21
C TYR A 65 -9.70 17.67 5.31
N LYS A 66 -10.82 17.52 4.59
CA LYS A 66 -11.12 16.29 3.84
C LYS A 66 -10.09 16.00 2.75
N ALA A 67 -9.62 17.01 2.03
CA ALA A 67 -8.61 16.83 0.98
C ALA A 67 -7.23 16.43 1.54
N LEU A 68 -6.84 17.05 2.68
CA LEU A 68 -5.60 16.72 3.39
C LEU A 68 -5.63 15.26 3.86
N MET A 69 -6.74 14.85 4.46
CA MET A 69 -6.95 13.50 4.96
C MET A 69 -7.00 12.46 3.84
N ALA A 70 -7.70 12.75 2.73
CA ALA A 70 -7.73 11.87 1.56
C ALA A 70 -6.32 11.62 1.00
N THR A 71 -5.47 12.65 1.00
CA THR A 71 -4.07 12.53 0.55
C THR A 71 -3.25 11.65 1.50
N ALA A 72 -3.36 11.88 2.81
CA ALA A 72 -2.67 11.09 3.83
C ALA A 72 -3.09 9.61 3.81
N LEU A 73 -4.39 9.35 3.69
CA LEU A 73 -4.95 8.00 3.58
C LEU A 73 -4.51 7.30 2.29
N ALA A 74 -4.52 7.99 1.15
CA ALA A 74 -4.05 7.43 -0.11
C ALA A 74 -2.57 7.03 -0.03
N PHE A 75 -1.74 7.87 0.58
CA PHE A 75 -0.33 7.56 0.82
C PHE A 75 -0.16 6.36 1.76
N ARG A 76 -0.83 6.35 2.92
CA ARG A 76 -0.82 5.22 3.86
C ARG A 76 -1.24 3.92 3.18
N ASN A 77 -2.43 3.91 2.58
CA ASN A 77 -3.03 2.69 2.03
C ASN A 77 -2.24 2.12 0.86
N LYS A 78 -1.46 2.95 0.15
CA LYS A 78 -0.58 2.49 -0.94
C LYS A 78 0.54 1.56 -0.46
N TYR A 79 1.01 1.72 0.78
CA TYR A 79 2.17 0.99 1.33
C TYR A 79 1.88 0.24 2.64
N ALA A 80 0.70 0.42 3.22
CA ALA A 80 0.23 -0.33 4.38
C ALA A 80 -0.11 -1.77 4.00
N SER A 81 0.15 -2.69 4.92
CA SER A 81 -0.28 -4.10 4.87
C SER A 81 -1.79 -4.22 4.68
N ARG A 82 -2.55 -3.42 5.43
CA ARG A 82 -4.01 -3.36 5.36
C ARG A 82 -4.52 -1.93 5.11
N PRO A 83 -5.43 -1.73 4.15
CA PRO A 83 -5.96 -0.41 3.87
C PRO A 83 -7.02 -0.02 4.94
N TYR A 84 -7.12 1.28 5.22
CA TYR A 84 -8.25 1.85 5.97
C TYR A 84 -9.15 2.59 4.98
N LEU A 85 -10.36 2.07 4.74
CA LEU A 85 -11.25 2.49 3.65
C LEU A 85 -12.62 2.93 4.21
N PRO A 86 -12.69 4.04 4.95
CA PRO A 86 -13.94 4.61 5.43
C PRO A 86 -14.78 5.08 4.24
N GLY A 87 -16.07 4.70 4.20
CA GLY A 87 -16.95 5.03 3.09
C GLY A 87 -17.00 6.54 2.81
N GLU A 88 -16.93 7.38 3.84
CA GLU A 88 -16.97 8.84 3.73
C GLU A 88 -15.89 9.45 2.79
N PHE A 89 -14.83 8.69 2.50
CA PHE A 89 -13.73 9.05 1.59
C PHE A 89 -13.79 8.36 0.22
N ILE A 90 -14.72 7.41 0.04
CA ILE A 90 -14.91 6.69 -1.23
C ILE A 90 -16.07 7.33 -2.00
N SER A 91 -15.75 7.88 -3.17
CA SER A 91 -16.73 8.43 -4.13
C SER A 91 -17.79 7.39 -4.50
N ALA A 92 -19.03 7.84 -4.75
CA ALA A 92 -20.14 6.94 -5.08
C ALA A 92 -19.84 6.07 -6.32
N ASP A 93 -19.16 6.62 -7.32
CA ASP A 93 -18.80 5.91 -8.57
C ASP A 93 -17.80 4.77 -8.34
N ASN A 94 -17.01 4.85 -7.25
CA ASN A 94 -16.01 3.85 -6.89
C ASN A 94 -16.55 2.80 -5.92
N ARG A 95 -17.82 2.93 -5.48
CA ARG A 95 -18.48 1.94 -4.65
C ARG A 95 -19.25 0.98 -5.53
N LYS A 96 -18.90 -0.30 -5.50
CA LYS A 96 -19.69 -1.31 -6.18
C LYS A 96 -20.49 -2.11 -5.13
N PRO A 97 -21.78 -2.36 -5.37
CA PRO A 97 -22.55 -3.27 -4.51
C PRO A 97 -21.94 -4.65 -4.63
N PHE A 98 -21.64 -5.29 -3.49
CA PHE A 98 -21.00 -6.60 -3.49
C PHE A 98 -21.81 -7.66 -2.74
N HIS A 99 -21.72 -8.88 -3.26
CA HIS A 99 -22.54 -10.02 -2.85
C HIS A 99 -21.70 -11.24 -2.40
N SER A 100 -20.37 -11.12 -2.30
CA SER A 100 -19.51 -12.24 -1.87
C SER A 100 -18.58 -11.84 -0.72
N ILE A 101 -18.35 -12.78 0.20
CA ILE A 101 -17.47 -12.65 1.36
C ILE A 101 -16.08 -13.24 1.06
N ASP A 102 -15.95 -14.00 -0.05
CA ASP A 102 -14.71 -14.68 -0.37
C ASP A 102 -13.60 -13.69 -0.77
N CYS A 103 -12.55 -13.63 0.06
CA CYS A 103 -11.36 -12.82 -0.20
C CYS A 103 -10.30 -13.57 -1.00
N SER A 104 -10.51 -14.85 -1.35
CA SER A 104 -9.58 -15.59 -2.20
C SER A 104 -9.74 -15.21 -3.67
N VAL A 105 -8.66 -15.13 -4.44
CA VAL A 105 -8.70 -15.01 -5.90
C VAL A 105 -7.82 -16.08 -6.53
N LYS A 106 -8.19 -16.54 -7.72
CA LYS A 106 -7.39 -17.50 -8.48
C LYS A 106 -6.68 -16.82 -9.65
N TRP A 107 -5.39 -17.08 -9.77
CA TRP A 107 -4.56 -16.58 -10.87
C TRP A 107 -4.50 -17.59 -12.03
N PRO A 108 -4.29 -17.13 -13.27
CA PRO A 108 -4.28 -18.00 -14.44
C PRO A 108 -3.16 -19.04 -14.37
N GLU A 109 -3.37 -20.17 -15.03
CA GLU A 109 -2.32 -21.19 -15.21
C GLU A 109 -1.21 -20.66 -16.10
N TRP A 110 0.02 -21.09 -15.84
CA TRP A 110 1.17 -20.75 -16.67
C TRP A 110 0.92 -21.02 -18.15
N SER A 111 0.36 -22.19 -18.46
CA SER A 111 0.12 -22.65 -19.83
C SER A 111 -0.93 -21.83 -20.59
N SER A 112 -1.85 -21.19 -19.87
CA SER A 112 -2.99 -20.46 -20.44
C SER A 112 -2.78 -18.94 -20.42
N TYR A 113 -1.89 -18.45 -19.56
CA TYR A 113 -1.61 -17.04 -19.41
C TYR A 113 -0.96 -16.46 -20.68
N LYS A 114 -1.53 -15.36 -21.17
CA LYS A 114 -0.96 -14.54 -22.24
C LYS A 114 -0.69 -13.16 -21.67
N PRO A 115 0.52 -12.60 -21.86
CA PRO A 115 0.86 -11.32 -21.29
C PRO A 115 0.04 -10.21 -21.93
N GLU A 116 -0.64 -9.44 -21.07
CA GLU A 116 -1.18 -8.14 -21.44
C GLU A 116 -0.10 -7.08 -21.22
N PHE A 117 0.15 -6.25 -22.22
CA PHE A 117 1.14 -5.18 -22.14
C PHE A 117 0.48 -3.85 -21.85
N GLY A 118 0.94 -3.19 -20.79
CA GLY A 118 0.57 -1.82 -20.49
C GLY A 118 1.14 -0.82 -21.50
N PRO A 119 0.59 0.40 -21.57
CA PRO A 119 1.06 1.45 -22.49
C PRO A 119 2.52 1.87 -22.21
N GLY A 120 3.01 1.69 -20.98
CA GLY A 120 4.39 1.98 -20.57
C GLY A 120 5.35 0.80 -20.74
N GLY A 121 4.92 -0.30 -21.36
CA GLY A 121 5.70 -1.54 -21.40
C GLY A 121 5.58 -2.39 -20.14
N ASP A 122 4.65 -2.06 -19.24
CA ASP A 122 4.30 -2.86 -18.06
C ASP A 122 3.76 -4.23 -18.48
N ILE A 123 3.86 -5.22 -17.59
CA ILE A 123 3.26 -6.55 -17.78
C ILE A 123 2.15 -6.74 -16.77
N VAL A 124 0.96 -7.11 -17.28
CA VAL A 124 -0.27 -7.20 -16.49
C VAL A 124 -0.71 -8.65 -16.37
N VAL A 125 -0.95 -9.10 -15.14
CA VAL A 125 -1.55 -10.39 -14.80
C VAL A 125 -2.88 -10.12 -14.10
N ARG A 126 -3.97 -10.72 -14.56
CA ARG A 126 -5.31 -10.56 -13.98
C ARG A 126 -5.76 -11.86 -13.32
N SER A 127 -6.47 -11.77 -12.21
CA SER A 127 -7.15 -12.94 -11.64
C SER A 127 -8.27 -13.40 -12.57
N GLU A 128 -8.62 -14.69 -12.52
CA GLU A 128 -9.64 -15.29 -13.38
C GLU A 128 -11.01 -14.62 -13.21
N GLU A 129 -11.31 -14.15 -11.99
CA GLU A 129 -12.55 -13.45 -11.65
C GLU A 129 -12.48 -11.94 -11.91
N GLY A 130 -11.32 -11.42 -12.34
CA GLY A 130 -11.10 -9.99 -12.56
C GLY A 130 -11.15 -9.14 -11.28
N ARG A 131 -10.95 -9.76 -10.10
CA ARG A 131 -10.99 -9.07 -8.80
C ARG A 131 -9.64 -8.55 -8.34
N ALA A 132 -8.56 -9.05 -8.92
CA ALA A 132 -7.21 -8.55 -8.71
C ALA A 132 -6.43 -8.47 -10.03
N MET A 133 -5.46 -7.55 -10.05
CA MET A 133 -4.58 -7.29 -11.18
C MET A 133 -3.21 -6.92 -10.64
N LEU A 134 -2.19 -7.69 -11.01
CA LEU A 134 -0.79 -7.36 -10.76
C LEU A 134 -0.22 -6.69 -12.01
N THR A 135 0.49 -5.58 -11.82
CA THR A 135 1.19 -4.85 -12.88
C THR A 135 2.66 -4.73 -12.51
N LEU A 136 3.52 -5.41 -13.27
CA LEU A 136 4.97 -5.34 -13.14
C LEU A 136 5.50 -4.17 -13.97
N SER A 137 6.33 -3.33 -13.34
CA SER A 137 6.96 -2.17 -13.99
C SER A 137 7.91 -2.57 -15.11
N PRO A 138 8.23 -1.66 -16.04
CA PRO A 138 9.07 -1.97 -17.19
C PRO A 138 10.53 -2.26 -16.80
N SER A 139 11.00 -1.69 -15.67
CA SER A 139 12.32 -1.99 -15.08
C SER A 139 12.38 -3.39 -14.47
N GLY A 140 11.24 -4.01 -14.15
CA GLY A 140 11.17 -5.32 -13.49
C GLY A 140 11.43 -5.29 -11.99
N GLU A 141 11.62 -4.11 -11.40
CA GLU A 141 12.09 -3.94 -10.02
C GLU A 141 10.99 -3.59 -9.01
N GLU A 142 9.88 -3.05 -9.49
CA GLU A 142 8.70 -2.74 -8.68
C GLU A 142 7.43 -3.25 -9.35
N PHE A 143 6.40 -3.54 -8.55
CA PHE A 143 5.09 -3.93 -9.05
C PHE A 143 3.98 -3.29 -8.22
N SER A 144 2.80 -3.18 -8.81
CA SER A 144 1.60 -2.78 -8.09
C SER A 144 0.51 -3.82 -8.22
N VAL A 145 -0.32 -3.92 -7.19
CA VAL A 145 -1.47 -4.81 -7.18
C VAL A 145 -2.71 -3.97 -6.97
N GLU A 146 -3.63 -4.04 -7.92
CA GLU A 146 -4.97 -3.50 -7.81
C GLU A 146 -5.92 -4.63 -7.44
N PHE A 147 -6.75 -4.46 -6.42
CA PHE A 147 -7.69 -5.48 -6.00
C PHE A 147 -8.98 -4.91 -5.43
N THR A 148 -10.03 -5.71 -5.46
CA THR A 148 -11.32 -5.39 -4.87
C THR A 148 -11.29 -5.64 -3.36
N CYS A 149 -11.59 -4.62 -2.57
CA CYS A 149 -11.54 -4.69 -1.11
C CYS A 149 -12.86 -4.19 -0.50
N ASN A 150 -13.32 -4.83 0.58
CA ASN A 150 -14.48 -4.38 1.34
C ASN A 150 -14.19 -3.04 2.01
N LEU A 151 -15.21 -2.18 2.12
CA LEU A 151 -15.08 -0.96 2.92
C LEU A 151 -14.86 -1.30 4.40
N SER A 152 -14.18 -0.40 5.12
CA SER A 152 -14.02 -0.50 6.56
C SER A 152 -15.39 -0.57 7.25
N GLN A 153 -15.58 -1.55 8.14
CA GLN A 153 -16.85 -1.79 8.84
C GLN A 153 -16.73 -1.60 10.36
N PRO A 154 -17.87 -1.41 11.06
CA PRO A 154 -17.91 -1.52 12.52
C PRO A 154 -17.56 -2.94 12.98
N GLN A 155 -16.84 -3.04 14.10
CA GLN A 155 -16.30 -4.31 14.60
C GLN A 155 -17.36 -5.41 14.86
N HIS A 156 -18.59 -5.02 15.24
CA HIS A 156 -19.70 -5.95 15.45
C HIS A 156 -20.20 -6.63 14.16
N GLN A 157 -20.00 -6.02 12.99
CA GLN A 157 -20.41 -6.60 11.71
C GLN A 157 -19.34 -7.54 11.12
N THR A 158 -18.07 -7.36 11.51
CA THR A 158 -16.97 -8.26 11.17
C THR A 158 -17.20 -9.65 11.78
N VAL A 159 -17.57 -9.73 13.06
CA VAL A 159 -17.78 -11.01 13.77
C VAL A 159 -18.98 -11.80 13.22
N CYS A 160 -20.06 -11.12 12.86
CA CYS A 160 -21.24 -11.77 12.28
C CYS A 160 -21.00 -12.31 10.85
N SER A 161 -20.01 -11.78 10.13
CA SER A 161 -19.66 -12.21 8.78
C SER A 161 -18.77 -13.47 8.77
N LEU A 162 -17.86 -13.61 9.74
CA LEU A 162 -16.99 -14.79 9.89
C LEU A 162 -17.74 -16.04 10.39
N ASN A 163 -18.81 -15.88 11.15
CA ASN A 163 -19.53 -17.00 11.79
C ASN A 163 -20.61 -17.66 10.93
N LYS A 164 -20.71 -17.35 9.62
CA LYS A 164 -21.72 -17.95 8.74
C LYS A 164 -21.28 -19.24 8.03
N THR A 165 -20.09 -19.74 8.31
CA THR A 165 -19.60 -21.04 7.85
C THR A 165 -19.18 -21.89 9.03
N ASP A 166 -20.14 -22.41 9.79
CA ASP A 166 -20.30 -23.85 10.06
C ASP A 166 -21.38 -24.13 11.10
N GLY A 167 -22.09 -25.25 10.93
CA GLY A 167 -22.68 -25.99 12.06
C GLY A 167 -24.05 -25.53 12.59
N SER A 168 -25.11 -26.09 12.01
CA SER A 168 -26.38 -26.31 12.70
C SER A 168 -26.16 -27.01 14.04
N LEU A 169 -26.38 -26.31 15.16
CA LEU A 169 -26.66 -26.93 16.45
C LEU A 169 -27.87 -26.26 17.10
N LYS A 170 -28.99 -26.98 17.04
CA LYS A 170 -30.18 -26.75 17.86
C LYS A 170 -29.77 -26.87 19.33
N SER A 171 -29.90 -25.79 20.09
CA SER A 171 -30.04 -25.87 21.55
C SER A 171 -31.48 -25.55 21.92
N GLN A 172 -32.28 -26.60 22.06
CA GLN A 172 -33.47 -26.59 22.91
C GLN A 172 -33.02 -26.38 24.36
N GLN A 173 -33.59 -25.37 25.03
CA GLN A 173 -33.88 -25.44 26.45
C GLN A 173 -35.15 -24.64 26.76
N GLN A 174 -36.16 -25.41 27.20
CA GLN A 174 -37.37 -25.07 27.95
C GLN A 174 -37.02 -24.24 29.21
N ALA A 175 -37.89 -23.53 29.93
CA ALA A 175 -39.32 -23.18 29.90
C ALA A 175 -39.55 -22.13 31.02
N ASN A 176 -40.83 -21.72 31.20
CA ASN A 176 -41.47 -21.08 32.38
C ASN A 176 -41.34 -19.54 32.50
N SER A 177 -42.38 -18.73 32.76
CA SER A 177 -43.79 -18.93 33.14
C SER A 177 -44.60 -17.63 32.97
N GLN A 178 -45.86 -17.79 32.57
CA GLN A 178 -47.10 -17.10 33.02
C GLN A 178 -47.37 -15.58 32.84
N ASN A 179 -48.51 -15.35 32.16
CA ASN A 179 -49.54 -14.30 32.30
C ASN A 179 -49.18 -12.81 32.20
N ASP A 180 -49.70 -12.13 31.17
CA ASP A 180 -51.01 -11.47 31.28
C ASP A 180 -51.59 -11.07 29.91
N GLN A 181 -52.90 -11.26 29.77
CA GLN A 181 -53.68 -11.08 28.55
C GLN A 181 -54.48 -9.79 28.63
N ARG A 182 -54.22 -8.79 27.77
CA ARG A 182 -55.22 -7.77 27.37
C ARG A 182 -55.07 -7.35 25.92
N HIS A 183 -56.01 -7.87 25.14
CA HIS A 183 -56.63 -7.38 23.91
C HIS A 183 -56.41 -5.88 23.57
N LEU A 184 -56.01 -5.56 22.33
CA LEU A 184 -56.85 -4.93 21.30
C LEU A 184 -56.06 -4.69 19.99
N LEU A 185 -56.79 -4.83 18.88
CA LEU A 185 -56.33 -4.99 17.50
C LEU A 185 -55.36 -3.92 16.98
N GLY A 186 -54.32 -4.37 16.28
CA GLY A 186 -53.48 -3.53 15.43
C GLY A 186 -52.63 -4.37 14.46
N LYS A 187 -53.19 -4.63 13.28
CA LYS A 187 -52.56 -5.13 12.04
C LYS A 187 -51.10 -5.61 12.17
N GLU A 188 -50.91 -6.93 12.17
CA GLU A 188 -49.62 -7.56 11.90
C GLU A 188 -49.18 -7.24 10.47
N SER A 189 -48.26 -6.28 10.34
CA SER A 189 -47.35 -6.20 9.21
C SER A 189 -46.09 -6.94 9.62
N THR A 190 -45.83 -8.06 8.96
CA THR A 190 -44.60 -8.83 8.99
C THR A 190 -43.43 -7.97 8.53
N ASN A 191 -42.88 -7.15 9.42
CA ASN A 191 -41.54 -6.57 9.28
C ASN A 191 -40.53 -7.54 9.88
N THR A 192 -40.27 -8.62 9.14
CA THR A 192 -38.94 -9.23 9.17
C THR A 192 -37.96 -8.20 8.63
N ASN A 193 -37.41 -7.37 9.52
CA ASN A 193 -36.26 -6.53 9.26
C ASN A 193 -35.07 -7.45 8.93
N SER A 194 -35.03 -7.92 7.70
CA SER A 194 -33.80 -8.36 7.05
C SER A 194 -32.97 -7.10 6.82
N PHE A 195 -32.19 -6.71 7.83
CA PHE A 195 -31.08 -5.78 7.62
C PHE A 195 -30.08 -6.48 6.70
N SER A 196 -30.34 -6.42 5.39
CA SER A 196 -29.36 -6.70 4.35
C SER A 196 -28.30 -5.60 4.48
N SER A 197 -27.25 -5.87 5.25
CA SER A 197 -26.05 -5.04 5.24
C SER A 197 -25.50 -5.11 3.82
N HIS A 198 -25.79 -4.09 3.00
CA HIS A 198 -25.20 -3.95 1.68
C HIS A 198 -23.69 -3.75 1.83
N LEU A 199 -22.95 -4.86 1.88
CA LEU A 199 -21.51 -4.88 1.76
C LEU A 199 -21.16 -4.13 0.48
N SER A 200 -20.40 -3.06 0.65
CA SER A 200 -19.86 -2.28 -0.46
C SER A 200 -18.38 -2.56 -0.53
N ASN A 201 -17.86 -2.64 -1.74
CA ASN A 201 -16.44 -2.75 -1.99
C ASN A 201 -15.94 -1.56 -2.81
N THR A 202 -14.63 -1.46 -2.90
CA THR A 202 -13.96 -0.51 -3.78
C THR A 202 -12.69 -1.14 -4.32
N THR A 203 -12.18 -0.59 -5.41
CA THR A 203 -10.89 -0.97 -5.96
C THR A 203 -9.79 -0.23 -5.21
N HIS A 204 -8.79 -0.96 -4.73
CA HIS A 204 -7.65 -0.43 -4.00
C HIS A 204 -6.35 -0.86 -4.68
N GLN A 205 -5.33 -0.01 -4.62
CA GLN A 205 -4.01 -0.28 -5.21
C GLN A 205 -2.90 -0.18 -4.15
N GLN A 206 -2.10 -1.24 -4.06
CA GLN A 206 -0.86 -1.28 -3.28
C GLN A 206 0.35 -1.31 -4.19
N HIS A 207 1.49 -0.83 -3.69
CA HIS A 207 2.75 -0.82 -4.42
C HIS A 207 3.81 -1.57 -3.62
N HIS A 208 4.50 -2.50 -4.29
CA HIS A 208 5.48 -3.41 -3.72
C HIS A 208 6.84 -3.35 -4.45
N SER A 209 7.89 -3.76 -3.76
CA SER A 209 9.22 -4.01 -4.34
C SER A 209 9.31 -5.46 -4.81
N CYS A 210 9.97 -5.72 -5.94
CA CYS A 210 10.32 -7.07 -6.36
C CYS A 210 11.46 -7.69 -5.53
N PHE A 211 12.16 -6.88 -4.72
CA PHE A 211 13.25 -7.33 -3.84
C PHE A 211 12.73 -7.91 -2.51
N ALA A 212 11.57 -7.47 -2.05
CA ALA A 212 10.92 -7.93 -0.82
C ALA A 212 9.46 -8.31 -1.10
N VAL A 213 9.28 -9.51 -1.67
CA VAL A 213 7.98 -9.98 -2.18
C VAL A 213 7.14 -10.57 -1.06
N ASP A 214 5.91 -10.07 -0.91
CA ASP A 214 4.90 -10.70 -0.06
C ASP A 214 4.48 -12.05 -0.68
N PRO A 215 4.49 -13.16 0.09
CA PRO A 215 4.11 -14.49 -0.40
C PRO A 215 2.74 -14.52 -1.11
N THR A 216 1.82 -13.65 -0.70
CA THR A 216 0.49 -13.48 -1.32
C THR A 216 0.58 -13.20 -2.81
N TRP A 217 1.63 -12.51 -3.26
CA TRP A 217 1.81 -12.09 -4.65
C TRP A 217 2.92 -12.84 -5.38
N ALA A 218 3.53 -13.85 -4.74
CA ALA A 218 4.67 -14.57 -5.30
C ALA A 218 4.34 -15.26 -6.63
N TYR A 219 3.22 -15.99 -6.69
CA TYR A 219 2.78 -16.67 -7.92
C TYR A 219 2.45 -15.69 -9.08
N PRO A 220 1.55 -14.70 -8.93
CA PRO A 220 1.28 -13.79 -10.04
C PRO A 220 2.51 -12.96 -10.44
N LEU A 221 3.42 -12.66 -9.51
CA LEU A 221 4.67 -11.99 -9.85
C LEU A 221 5.60 -12.90 -10.68
N SER A 222 5.67 -14.20 -10.39
CA SER A 222 6.49 -15.13 -11.18
C SER A 222 5.99 -15.25 -12.62
N LEU A 223 4.65 -15.25 -12.84
CA LEU A 223 4.05 -15.16 -14.18
C LEU A 223 4.54 -13.91 -14.92
N ALA A 224 4.44 -12.74 -14.29
CA ALA A 224 4.85 -11.47 -14.90
C ALA A 224 6.37 -11.46 -15.19
N ARG A 225 7.20 -11.92 -14.24
CA ARG A 225 8.65 -11.95 -14.37
C ARG A 225 9.11 -12.86 -15.50
N HIS A 226 8.46 -13.98 -15.73
CA HIS A 226 8.83 -14.86 -16.84
C HIS A 226 8.66 -14.22 -18.21
N HIS A 227 7.55 -13.51 -18.43
CA HIS A 227 7.35 -12.78 -19.67
C HIS A 227 8.26 -11.57 -19.77
N TRP A 228 8.57 -10.95 -18.63
CA TRP A 228 9.57 -9.90 -18.57
C TRP A 228 10.94 -10.43 -19.01
N THR A 229 11.45 -11.51 -18.41
CA THR A 229 12.73 -12.14 -18.74
C THR A 229 12.80 -12.64 -20.19
N SER A 230 11.71 -13.24 -20.69
CA SER A 230 11.62 -13.69 -22.08
C SER A 230 11.68 -12.54 -23.09
N ARG A 231 11.14 -11.36 -22.76
CA ARG A 231 11.35 -10.16 -23.57
C ARG A 231 12.80 -9.66 -23.51
N LEU A 232 13.55 -10.04 -22.47
CA LEU A 232 14.96 -9.68 -22.37
C LEU A 232 15.80 -10.46 -23.36
N SER A 233 15.62 -11.78 -23.38
CA SER A 233 16.37 -12.71 -24.22
C SER A 233 16.05 -12.55 -25.70
N ASN A 234 14.78 -12.36 -26.08
CA ASN A 234 14.38 -12.25 -27.49
C ASN A 234 14.81 -10.92 -28.16
N SER A 235 15.47 -10.03 -27.41
CA SER A 235 16.01 -8.76 -27.89
C SER A 235 17.53 -8.78 -28.07
N GLU A 236 18.22 -9.84 -27.62
CA GLU A 236 19.69 -9.97 -27.71
C GLU A 236 20.15 -10.74 -28.97
N ASP A 237 19.36 -10.74 -30.04
CA ASP A 237 19.81 -11.20 -31.36
C ASP A 237 20.49 -10.08 -32.13
N THR A 238 21.66 -9.62 -31.68
CA THR A 238 22.82 -9.38 -32.56
C THR A 238 24.12 -9.23 -31.76
N LYS A 239 25.03 -10.20 -32.00
CA LYS A 239 26.47 -10.25 -31.65
C LYS A 239 26.84 -10.83 -30.28
N SER A 240 27.14 -12.12 -30.34
CA SER A 240 28.18 -12.86 -29.62
C SER A 240 29.14 -12.04 -28.74
N GLU A 241 29.23 -12.37 -27.46
CA GLU A 241 30.43 -12.92 -26.82
C GLU A 241 30.11 -13.47 -25.40
N GLU A 242 31.01 -14.28 -24.87
CA GLU A 242 30.86 -15.31 -23.83
C GLU A 242 30.16 -14.92 -22.50
N PRO A 243 29.52 -15.88 -21.80
CA PRO A 243 28.80 -15.63 -20.55
C PRO A 243 29.78 -15.39 -19.40
N SER A 244 29.96 -14.13 -19.05
CA SER A 244 30.62 -13.73 -17.81
C SER A 244 29.74 -14.14 -16.63
N LYS A 245 30.21 -15.14 -15.88
CA LYS A 245 29.58 -15.64 -14.65
C LYS A 245 29.59 -14.57 -13.55
N SER A 246 28.59 -13.71 -13.50
CA SER A 246 28.26 -12.96 -12.28
C SER A 246 27.22 -13.74 -11.48
N ARG A 247 27.66 -14.24 -10.32
CA ARG A 247 26.87 -14.95 -9.34
C ARG A 247 25.86 -14.00 -8.70
N GLN A 248 24.58 -14.19 -8.96
CA GLN A 248 23.51 -13.95 -8.00
C GLN A 248 22.50 -15.08 -8.17
N ALA A 249 21.94 -15.52 -7.04
CA ALA A 249 21.05 -16.66 -6.97
C ALA A 249 19.79 -16.39 -7.78
N ASP A 250 19.81 -16.77 -9.06
CA ASP A 250 18.61 -17.26 -9.72
C ASP A 250 18.21 -18.52 -8.96
N ASP A 251 17.44 -18.33 -7.90
CA ASP A 251 16.48 -19.33 -7.49
C ASP A 251 15.56 -19.47 -8.69
N GLU A 252 15.90 -20.42 -9.55
CA GLU A 252 15.10 -20.92 -10.66
C GLU A 252 13.81 -21.42 -10.01
N MET A 253 12.92 -20.47 -9.71
CA MET A 253 11.65 -20.71 -9.07
C MET A 253 10.94 -21.62 -10.06
N ASN A 254 10.92 -22.91 -9.73
CA ASN A 254 10.44 -23.97 -10.59
C ASN A 254 8.96 -23.70 -10.76
N ILE A 255 8.60 -22.94 -11.80
CA ILE A 255 7.22 -22.57 -12.07
C ILE A 255 6.56 -23.83 -12.60
N SER A 256 6.11 -24.61 -11.64
CA SER A 256 5.45 -25.86 -11.86
C SER A 256 4.06 -25.66 -11.29
N ASP A 257 3.07 -25.62 -12.17
CA ASP A 257 1.63 -25.61 -11.86
C ASP A 257 1.18 -26.90 -11.14
N LYS A 258 2.11 -27.68 -10.55
CA LYS A 258 1.85 -28.99 -9.95
C LYS A 258 0.86 -28.93 -8.79
N ASN A 259 0.65 -27.75 -8.19
CA ASN A 259 -0.30 -27.57 -7.11
C ASN A 259 -1.25 -26.39 -7.38
N ASP A 260 -2.52 -26.71 -7.65
CA ASP A 260 -3.58 -25.72 -7.92
C ASP A 260 -3.73 -24.67 -6.79
N LYS A 261 -3.35 -25.02 -5.56
CA LYS A 261 -3.42 -24.13 -4.40
C LYS A 261 -2.43 -22.97 -4.45
N ASP A 262 -1.30 -23.11 -5.15
CA ASP A 262 -0.26 -22.07 -5.22
C ASP A 262 -0.74 -20.88 -6.06
N ARG A 263 -1.81 -21.07 -6.83
CA ARG A 263 -2.46 -20.06 -7.67
C ARG A 263 -3.49 -19.21 -6.91
N ASN A 264 -3.77 -19.54 -5.65
CA ASN A 264 -4.75 -18.84 -4.84
C ASN A 264 -4.07 -17.78 -3.96
N SER A 265 -4.54 -16.54 -4.05
CA SER A 265 -4.10 -15.46 -3.16
C SER A 265 -5.26 -14.99 -2.28
N GLN A 266 -4.98 -14.67 -1.02
CA GLN A 266 -5.94 -14.02 -0.14
C GLN A 266 -5.79 -12.49 -0.27
N LEU A 267 -6.86 -11.82 -0.67
CA LEU A 267 -6.88 -10.38 -0.81
C LEU A 267 -6.84 -9.69 0.57
N PRO A 268 -6.08 -8.60 0.72
CA PRO A 268 -6.04 -7.86 1.96
C PRO A 268 -7.42 -7.33 2.38
N GLU A 269 -7.76 -7.53 3.65
CA GLU A 269 -8.98 -6.97 4.23
C GLU A 269 -8.75 -5.56 4.77
N ALA A 270 -9.74 -4.69 4.56
CA ALA A 270 -9.72 -3.37 5.18
C ALA A 270 -9.75 -3.43 6.71
N LEU A 271 -9.11 -2.46 7.34
CA LEU A 271 -9.14 -2.27 8.79
C LEU A 271 -10.54 -1.84 9.26
N PRO A 272 -10.95 -2.19 10.49
CA PRO A 272 -12.24 -1.77 11.04
C PRO A 272 -12.31 -0.25 11.21
N LEU A 273 -13.53 0.32 11.16
CA LEU A 273 -13.78 1.75 11.38
C LEU A 273 -13.38 2.25 12.78
N THR A 274 -13.29 1.34 13.73
CA THR A 274 -12.92 1.62 15.12
C THR A 274 -11.64 0.90 15.45
N CYS A 275 -10.64 1.64 15.94
CA CYS A 275 -9.43 1.04 16.48
C CYS A 275 -9.76 0.33 17.81
N PRO A 276 -9.35 -0.94 18.00
CA PRO A 276 -9.47 -1.62 19.30
C PRO A 276 -8.53 -1.04 20.37
N SER A 277 -7.47 -0.38 19.94
CA SER A 277 -6.34 0.03 20.78
C SER A 277 -5.98 1.52 20.59
N PRO A 278 -6.94 2.47 20.66
CA PRO A 278 -6.67 3.88 20.35
C PRO A 278 -5.75 4.57 21.37
N HIS A 279 -5.60 3.99 22.56
CA HIS A 279 -4.68 4.47 23.60
C HIS A 279 -3.22 4.15 23.28
N TRP A 280 -2.95 3.24 22.35
CA TRP A 280 -1.60 2.96 21.83
C TRP A 280 -1.21 3.88 20.69
N HIS A 281 -2.13 4.72 20.19
CA HIS A 281 -1.78 5.74 19.23
C HIS A 281 -0.91 6.78 19.92
N ARG A 282 0.38 6.74 19.60
CA ARG A 282 1.32 7.77 20.00
C ARG A 282 1.12 8.97 19.08
N TYR A 283 0.84 10.11 19.67
CA TYR A 283 0.94 11.40 18.99
C TYR A 283 2.20 12.04 19.52
N SER A 284 3.09 12.50 18.66
CA SER A 284 4.29 13.22 19.10
C SER A 284 3.82 14.48 19.81
N LEU A 285 3.75 14.42 21.14
CA LEU A 285 3.64 15.56 22.01
C LEU A 285 5.08 16.01 22.22
N LEU A 286 5.62 16.81 21.31
CA LEU A 286 6.80 17.59 21.63
C LEU A 286 6.36 18.69 22.61
N GLU A 287 6.17 18.30 23.87
CA GLU A 287 6.52 19.15 24.99
C GLU A 287 8.04 19.00 25.17
N GLU A 288 8.73 20.12 25.31
CA GLU A 288 10.17 20.20 25.53
C GLU A 288 10.56 19.48 26.83
N GLU A 289 10.77 18.17 26.80
CA GLU A 289 11.68 17.50 27.72
C GLU A 289 12.59 16.52 26.97
N MET A 290 13.84 16.58 27.37
CA MET A 290 15.04 16.17 26.67
C MET A 290 15.19 14.64 26.55
N SER A 291 15.77 14.19 25.43
CA SER A 291 16.21 12.81 25.13
C SER A 291 15.14 11.79 24.74
N ASP A 292 14.82 11.74 23.45
CA ASP A 292 15.19 10.60 22.62
C ASP A 292 14.99 11.00 21.15
N LEU A 293 15.97 10.71 20.30
CA LEU A 293 15.80 10.77 18.85
C LEU A 293 14.52 9.98 18.47
N PRO A 294 13.78 10.35 17.41
CA PRO A 294 12.66 9.51 16.97
C PRO A 294 13.18 8.08 16.79
N THR A 295 12.77 7.19 17.69
CA THR A 295 13.22 5.78 17.76
C THR A 295 12.62 4.95 16.62
N GLU A 296 11.69 5.54 15.88
CA GLU A 296 10.84 4.89 14.91
C GLU A 296 11.51 4.91 13.54
N LEU A 297 11.77 3.72 13.02
CA LEU A 297 12.39 3.53 11.72
C LEU A 297 11.40 3.96 10.62
N VAL A 298 11.89 4.76 9.69
CA VAL A 298 11.15 5.15 8.49
C VAL A 298 10.98 3.92 7.60
N LYS A 299 9.76 3.71 7.11
CA LYS A 299 9.44 2.67 6.12
C LYS A 299 9.40 3.25 4.71
N ILE A 300 8.69 4.38 4.54
CA ILE A 300 8.56 5.08 3.26
C ILE A 300 8.75 6.59 3.48
N LEU A 301 9.52 7.23 2.61
CA LEU A 301 9.59 8.68 2.50
C LEU A 301 9.20 9.08 1.08
N TRP A 302 8.26 10.00 0.93
CA TRP A 302 8.00 10.67 -0.33
C TRP A 302 8.36 12.15 -0.19
N CYS A 303 9.21 12.66 -1.08
CA CYS A 303 9.51 14.09 -1.14
C CYS A 303 9.90 14.52 -2.54
N GLN A 304 9.40 15.69 -2.96
CA GLN A 304 9.72 16.29 -4.27
C GLN A 304 9.47 15.35 -5.47
N GLY A 305 8.45 14.49 -5.38
CA GLY A 305 8.11 13.52 -6.45
C GLY A 305 8.85 12.18 -6.37
N VAL A 306 9.88 12.07 -5.53
CA VAL A 306 10.69 10.84 -5.36
C VAL A 306 10.20 10.04 -4.16
N THR A 307 10.08 8.73 -4.32
CA THR A 307 9.75 7.79 -3.22
C THR A 307 11.01 7.06 -2.81
N TYR A 308 11.28 7.00 -1.51
CA TYR A 308 12.33 6.22 -0.88
C TYR A 308 11.64 5.17 0.00
N ARG A 309 12.04 3.91 -0.13
CA ARG A 309 11.50 2.78 0.61
C ARG A 309 12.66 2.10 1.32
N ILE A 310 12.53 1.93 2.63
CA ILE A 310 13.48 1.16 3.42
C ILE A 310 12.92 -0.26 3.52
N LEU A 311 13.68 -1.21 3.00
CA LEU A 311 13.36 -2.63 3.02
C LEU A 311 14.10 -3.25 4.21
N SER A 312 13.34 -3.54 5.25
CA SER A 312 13.83 -4.23 6.45
C SER A 312 14.19 -5.69 6.11
N GLY A 313 15.38 -6.11 6.52
CA GLY A 313 15.96 -7.43 6.28
C GLY A 313 17.24 -7.61 7.12
N GLU A 314 17.98 -8.70 6.94
CA GLU A 314 19.28 -8.88 7.63
C GLU A 314 20.25 -7.72 7.37
N ILE A 315 20.19 -7.17 6.16
CA ILE A 315 20.86 -5.95 5.75
C ILE A 315 19.77 -5.03 5.19
N PRO A 316 19.44 -3.91 5.85
CA PRO A 316 18.47 -2.95 5.33
C PRO A 316 18.91 -2.40 3.98
N VAL A 317 17.96 -2.32 3.04
CA VAL A 317 18.20 -1.79 1.69
C VAL A 317 17.32 -0.57 1.47
N VAL A 318 17.88 0.47 0.85
CA VAL A 318 17.12 1.64 0.42
C VAL A 318 16.83 1.51 -1.07
N GLU A 319 15.55 1.49 -1.40
CA GLU A 319 15.03 1.49 -2.77
C GLU A 319 14.42 2.86 -3.07
N VAL A 320 14.73 3.41 -4.23
CA VAL A 320 14.32 4.76 -4.61
C VAL A 320 13.64 4.71 -5.97
N SER A 321 12.39 5.18 -6.03
CA SER A 321 11.60 5.31 -7.25
C SER A 321 11.51 6.81 -7.61
N PRO A 322 12.25 7.29 -8.64
CA PRO A 322 12.22 8.69 -9.08
C PRO A 322 10.91 9.10 -9.75
N GLY A 323 10.11 8.12 -10.22
CA GLY A 323 8.81 8.33 -10.85
C GLY A 323 8.79 8.21 -12.38
N ASP A 324 9.91 7.85 -12.99
CA ASP A 324 10.07 7.57 -14.43
C ASP A 324 10.03 6.07 -14.77
N GLY A 325 9.67 5.22 -13.79
CA GLY A 325 9.67 3.77 -13.90
C GLY A 325 11.04 3.10 -13.65
N SER A 326 12.09 3.89 -13.42
CA SER A 326 13.37 3.38 -12.93
C SER A 326 13.36 3.16 -11.42
N VAL A 327 14.28 2.33 -10.95
CA VAL A 327 14.52 2.08 -9.52
C VAL A 327 16.01 2.17 -9.24
N ILE A 328 16.38 2.90 -8.19
CA ILE A 328 17.76 2.96 -7.67
C ILE A 328 17.80 2.23 -6.33
N ARG A 329 18.67 1.24 -6.18
CA ARG A 329 18.75 0.40 -4.97
C ARG A 329 20.14 0.45 -4.36
N SER A 330 20.23 0.62 -3.05
CA SER A 330 21.51 0.52 -2.34
C SER A 330 22.00 -0.93 -2.29
N SER A 331 23.31 -1.13 -2.25
CA SER A 331 23.91 -2.46 -2.09
C SER A 331 24.68 -2.59 -0.78
N GLY A 332 24.40 -3.65 -0.02
CA GLY A 332 25.19 -4.08 1.14
C GLY A 332 25.10 -3.18 2.37
N VAL A 333 25.92 -3.51 3.38
CA VAL A 333 25.85 -2.94 4.75
C VAL A 333 26.23 -1.46 4.83
N LEU A 334 27.01 -0.95 3.88
CA LEU A 334 27.58 0.40 3.96
C LEU A 334 26.86 1.44 3.09
N ASN A 335 25.84 1.03 2.30
CA ASN A 335 25.11 1.90 1.37
C ASN A 335 26.02 2.82 0.52
N SER A 336 27.24 2.35 0.17
CA SER A 336 28.24 3.13 -0.56
C SER A 336 28.09 3.00 -2.08
N TYR A 337 27.38 1.98 -2.54
CA TYR A 337 27.08 1.74 -3.93
C TYR A 337 25.57 1.65 -4.14
N PHE A 338 25.11 2.16 -5.28
CA PHE A 338 23.72 2.17 -5.69
C PHE A 338 23.60 1.70 -7.13
N THR A 339 22.76 0.71 -7.38
CA THR A 339 22.46 0.20 -8.72
C THR A 339 21.18 0.85 -9.23
N HIS A 340 21.23 1.46 -10.41
CA HIS A 340 20.12 2.12 -11.06
C HIS A 340 19.60 1.27 -12.20
N HIS A 341 18.44 0.66 -11.99
CA HIS A 341 17.72 -0.18 -12.94
C HIS A 341 16.77 0.68 -13.78
N LYS A 342 17.11 0.87 -15.05
CA LYS A 342 16.38 1.73 -15.98
C LYS A 342 15.44 0.91 -16.89
N PRO A 343 14.24 1.44 -17.22
CA PRO A 343 13.41 0.88 -18.28
C PRO A 343 14.13 0.82 -19.63
N ARG A 344 13.93 -0.26 -20.40
CA ARG A 344 14.52 -0.40 -21.74
C ARG A 344 14.04 0.65 -22.75
N LEU A 345 12.88 1.24 -22.54
CA LEU A 345 12.24 2.15 -23.51
C LEU A 345 12.99 3.48 -23.71
N HIS A 346 13.94 3.81 -22.83
CA HIS A 346 14.56 5.13 -22.79
C HIS A 346 16.04 5.19 -23.19
N SER A 347 16.73 4.07 -23.45
CA SER A 347 18.19 4.11 -23.62
C SER A 347 18.78 2.91 -24.38
N GLU A 348 19.67 3.18 -25.35
CA GLU A 348 20.63 2.20 -25.92
C GLU A 348 21.78 1.89 -24.94
N GLU A 349 21.99 2.75 -23.94
CA GLU A 349 22.99 2.59 -22.87
C GLU A 349 22.45 1.69 -21.75
N GLY A 350 23.33 0.86 -21.17
CA GLY A 350 23.02 -0.28 -20.30
C GLY A 350 21.88 -0.10 -19.30
N ARG A 351 21.11 -1.18 -19.12
CA ARG A 351 19.94 -1.30 -18.22
C ARG A 351 20.24 -0.97 -16.77
N GLU A 352 21.48 -1.19 -16.37
CA GLU A 352 21.94 -1.00 -15.03
C GLU A 352 23.13 -0.07 -15.05
N THR A 353 23.10 0.95 -14.20
CA THR A 353 24.23 1.84 -13.96
C THR A 353 24.53 1.81 -12.47
N THR A 354 25.76 1.48 -12.09
CA THR A 354 26.17 1.50 -10.68
C THR A 354 26.86 2.82 -10.35
N TYR A 355 26.43 3.45 -9.26
CA TYR A 355 26.99 4.67 -8.73
C TYR A 355 27.71 4.40 -7.41
N HIS A 356 28.86 5.05 -7.22
CA HIS A 356 29.53 5.10 -5.92
C HIS A 356 29.24 6.45 -5.25
N LEU A 357 28.93 6.44 -3.95
CA LEU A 357 28.49 7.63 -3.20
C LEU A 357 29.51 8.78 -3.23
N SER A 358 30.81 8.48 -3.28
CA SER A 358 31.87 9.51 -3.37
C SER A 358 32.15 10.01 -4.79
N SER A 359 31.51 9.42 -5.80
CA SER A 359 31.81 9.66 -7.22
C SER A 359 30.53 9.85 -8.04
N LEU A 360 29.55 10.57 -7.47
CA LEU A 360 28.26 10.79 -8.10
C LEU A 360 28.36 11.73 -9.31
N PRO A 361 27.61 11.47 -10.40
CA PRO A 361 27.64 12.32 -11.57
C PRO A 361 27.10 13.73 -11.23
N PRO A 362 27.69 14.79 -11.80
CA PRO A 362 27.13 16.13 -11.66
C PRO A 362 25.76 16.20 -12.33
N GLY A 363 24.89 17.10 -11.85
CA GLY A 363 23.62 17.36 -12.52
C GLY A 363 23.85 17.98 -13.90
N THR A 364 23.37 17.33 -14.96
CA THR A 364 23.49 17.84 -16.32
C THR A 364 22.18 18.42 -16.83
N PRO A 365 22.20 19.52 -17.61
CA PRO A 365 21.01 20.02 -18.28
C PRO A 365 20.34 18.92 -19.11
N GLY A 366 19.02 18.74 -18.96
CA GLY A 366 18.25 17.71 -19.66
C GLY A 366 18.01 16.40 -18.89
N GLN A 367 18.63 16.20 -17.72
CA GLN A 367 18.26 15.10 -16.83
C GLN A 367 16.88 15.35 -16.20
N LEU A 368 16.05 14.30 -16.12
CA LEU A 368 14.73 14.35 -15.47
C LEU A 368 14.84 14.67 -13.97
N TYR A 369 15.91 14.20 -13.33
CA TYR A 369 16.21 14.44 -11.93
C TYR A 369 17.72 14.34 -11.66
N PRO A 370 18.23 15.05 -10.63
CA PRO A 370 19.63 14.98 -10.25
C PRO A 370 19.93 13.70 -9.45
N VAL A 371 20.47 12.69 -10.12
CA VAL A 371 20.85 11.38 -9.52
C VAL A 371 21.68 11.57 -8.25
N GLY A 372 22.69 12.45 -8.28
CA GLY A 372 23.56 12.67 -7.14
C GLY A 372 22.82 13.15 -5.88
N SER A 373 21.83 14.04 -6.03
CA SER A 373 21.01 14.52 -4.92
C SER A 373 20.10 13.44 -4.35
N ILE A 374 19.54 12.59 -5.21
CA ILE A 374 18.67 11.48 -4.81
C ILE A 374 19.48 10.43 -4.04
N VAL A 375 20.61 10.00 -4.59
CA VAL A 375 21.48 8.99 -3.96
C VAL A 375 22.05 9.51 -2.63
N SER A 376 22.49 10.76 -2.58
CA SER A 376 22.99 11.38 -1.34
C SER A 376 21.92 11.50 -0.25
N ARG A 377 20.64 11.58 -0.62
CA ARG A 377 19.53 11.56 0.33
C ARG A 377 19.25 10.14 0.79
N ALA A 378 19.25 9.18 -0.13
CA ALA A 378 19.02 7.77 0.17
C ALA A 378 20.07 7.16 1.12
N SER A 379 21.30 7.67 1.12
CA SER A 379 22.36 7.21 2.02
C SER A 379 22.27 7.75 3.45
N ARG A 380 21.40 8.73 3.71
CA ARG A 380 21.19 9.35 5.03
C ARG A 380 19.94 8.78 5.66
#